data_AF-A0A1V4IEB8-F1
#
_entry.id   AF-A0A1V4IEB8-F1
#
_cell.length_a   1.000
_cell.length_b   1.000
_cell.length_c   1.000
_cell.angle_alpha   90.00
_cell.angle_beta   90.00
_cell.angle_gamma   90.00
#
_symmetry.space_group_name_H-M   'P 1'
#
loop_
_entity.id
_entity.type
_entity.pdbx_description
1 polymer ?
#
loop_
_entity_poly.entity_id
_entity_poly.type
_entity_poly.pdbx_seq_one_letter_code
_entity_poly.pdbx_strand_id
1 'polypeptide(L)' 'MNTRDKIIKVINDNLKTNSEFEFVSELGDLTLADMYYLEKISAINSIKAKFKYKIIDNTYIKIHYSF' A
#
# COMPACT_ATOMS: atom_id res chain seq x y z
N MET A 1 12.35 -13.83 6.57
CA MET A 1 11.95 -12.82 5.55
C MET A 1 10.90 -11.95 6.20
N ASN A 2 11.22 -10.68 6.51
CA ASN A 2 10.31 -9.79 7.25
C ASN A 2 9.07 -9.47 6.41
N THR A 3 7.90 -9.37 7.05
CA THR A 3 6.62 -9.02 6.40
C THR A 3 6.71 -7.71 5.61
N ARG A 4 7.56 -6.78 6.08
CA ARG A 4 7.98 -5.54 5.39
C ARG A 4 8.33 -5.73 3.91
N ASP A 5 9.20 -6.69 3.59
CA ASP A 5 9.69 -6.89 2.22
C ASP A 5 8.56 -7.37 1.29
N LYS A 6 7.50 -7.97 1.84
CA LYS A 6 6.38 -8.50 1.06
C LYS A 6 5.42 -7.40 0.62
N ILE A 7 5.04 -6.47 1.51
CA ILE A 7 4.05 -5.42 1.19
C ILE A 7 4.63 -4.44 0.17
N ILE A 8 5.83 -3.94 0.42
CA ILE A 8 6.52 -3.02 -0.50
C ILE A 8 6.76 -3.69 -1.85
N LYS A 9 7.12 -4.98 -1.86
CA LYS A 9 7.30 -5.73 -3.12
C LYS A 9 6.00 -5.88 -3.88
N VAL A 10 4.91 -6.30 -3.23
CA VAL A 10 3.59 -6.44 -3.87
C VAL A 10 3.13 -5.10 -4.46
N ILE A 11 3.27 -4.01 -3.73
CA ILE A 11 2.91 -2.67 -4.24
C ILE A 11 3.77 -2.31 -5.46
N ASN A 12 5.09 -2.43 -5.36
CA ASN A 12 5.98 -2.07 -6.46
C ASN A 12 5.79 -2.95 -7.70
N ASP A 13 5.59 -4.25 -7.52
CA ASP A 13 5.42 -5.17 -8.64
C ASP A 13 4.11 -4.86 -9.39
N ASN A 14 3.00 -4.62 -8.68
CA ASN A 14 1.74 -4.25 -9.33
C ASN A 14 1.74 -2.82 -9.91
N LEU A 15 2.46 -1.88 -9.28
CA LEU A 15 2.65 -0.54 -9.85
C LEU A 15 3.48 -0.58 -11.14
N LYS A 16 4.51 -1.43 -11.22
CA LYS A 16 5.33 -1.60 -12.43
C LYS A 16 4.51 -2.17 -13.59
N THR A 17 3.64 -3.13 -13.31
CA THR A 17 2.81 -3.76 -14.35
C THR A 17 1.58 -2.97 -14.69
N ASN A 18 1.30 -1.86 -13.99
CA ASN A 18 0.02 -1.17 -14.06
C ASN A 18 -1.11 -2.23 -13.97
N SER A 19 -1.16 -2.97 -12.87
CA SER A 19 -2.24 -3.92 -12.62
C SER A 19 -3.08 -3.47 -11.44
N GLU A 20 -4.39 -3.68 -11.53
CA GLU A 20 -5.29 -3.43 -10.42
C GLU A 20 -4.99 -4.41 -9.30
N PHE A 21 -4.99 -3.93 -8.05
CA PHE A 21 -4.80 -4.80 -6.91
C PHE A 21 -5.52 -4.28 -5.67
N GLU A 22 -5.88 -5.24 -4.82
CA GLU A 22 -6.38 -5.02 -3.48
C GLU A 22 -5.52 -5.83 -2.51
N PHE A 23 -5.09 -5.20 -1.42
CA PHE A 23 -4.27 -5.83 -0.40
C PHE A 23 -4.75 -5.42 0.99
N VAL A 24 -4.86 -6.38 1.90
CA VAL A 24 -5.24 -6.16 3.30
C VAL A 24 -4.18 -6.76 4.21
N SER A 25 -3.76 -6.02 5.22
CA SER A 25 -2.77 -6.45 6.22
C SER A 25 -3.10 -5.87 7.59
N GLU A 26 -2.62 -6.50 8.65
CA GLU A 26 -2.67 -5.93 9.99
C GLU A 26 -1.77 -4.68 10.06
N LEU A 27 -2.21 -3.67 10.79
CA LEU A 27 -1.40 -2.49 11.10
C LEU A 27 -0.19 -2.84 11.97
N GLY A 28 -0.32 -3.88 12.82
CA GLY A 28 0.79 -4.39 13.64
C GLY A 28 1.95 -4.96 12.80
N ASP A 29 1.70 -5.35 11.56
CA ASP A 29 2.73 -5.84 10.63
C ASP A 29 3.51 -4.70 9.95
N LEU A 30 3.04 -3.45 10.07
CA LEU A 30 3.63 -2.29 9.44
C LEU A 30 4.52 -1.51 10.40
N THR A 31 5.69 -1.12 9.90
CA THR A 31 6.54 -0.15 10.58
C THR A 31 6.09 1.28 10.25
N LEU A 32 6.53 2.25 11.08
CA LEU A 32 6.37 3.68 10.78
C LEU A 32 6.92 4.06 9.39
N ALA A 33 8.01 3.41 8.96
CA ALA A 33 8.60 3.65 7.65
C ALA A 33 7.70 3.17 6.50
N ASP A 34 6.95 2.08 6.71
CA ASP A 34 6.02 1.56 5.71
C ASP A 34 4.82 2.50 5.55
N MET A 35 4.26 3.00 6.66
CA MET A 35 3.20 4.01 6.64
C MET A 35 3.64 5.29 5.91
N TYR A 36 4.86 5.77 6.18
CA TYR A 36 5.42 6.94 5.50
C TYR A 36 5.61 6.72 4.00
N TYR A 37 5.97 5.51 3.58
CA TYR A 37 6.07 5.13 2.18
C TYR A 37 4.69 5.15 1.49
N LEU A 38 3.66 4.59 2.13
CA LEU A 38 2.28 4.61 1.62
C LEU A 38 1.76 6.04 1.45
N GLU A 39 2.00 6.92 2.43
CA GLU A 39 1.68 8.34 2.33
C GLU A 39 2.35 9.00 1.14
N LYS A 40 3.66 8.80 0.97
CA LYS A 40 4.41 9.33 -0.17
C LYS A 40 3.86 8.89 -1.51
N ILE A 41 3.55 7.60 -1.68
CA ILE A 41 2.99 7.08 -2.94
C ILE A 41 1.62 7.68 -3.20
N SER A 42 0.75 7.70 -2.19
CA SER A 42 -0.60 8.24 -2.31
C SER A 42 -0.62 9.73 -2.70
N ALA A 43 0.48 10.46 -2.46
CA ALA A 43 0.62 11.87 -2.80
C ALA A 43 1.16 12.13 -4.22
N ILE A 44 1.66 11.12 -4.94
CA ILE A 44 2.19 11.29 -6.31
C ILE A 44 1.03 11.61 -7.27
N ASN A 45 1.07 12.75 -7.96
CA ASN A 45 -0.04 13.23 -8.81
C ASN A 45 -0.56 12.20 -9.82
N SER A 46 0.32 11.45 -10.48
CA SER A 46 -0.04 10.43 -11.47
C SER A 46 -0.68 9.17 -10.86
N ILE A 47 -0.52 8.96 -9.55
CA ILE A 47 -0.93 7.76 -8.83
C ILE A 47 -2.08 8.05 -7.86
N LYS A 48 -2.19 9.27 -7.33
CA LYS A 48 -3.15 9.68 -6.29
C LYS A 48 -4.61 9.34 -6.59
N ALA A 49 -5.02 9.41 -7.85
CA ALA A 49 -6.38 9.04 -8.25
C ALA A 49 -6.63 7.52 -8.19
N LYS A 50 -5.57 6.74 -8.40
CA LYS A 50 -5.56 5.29 -8.59
C LYS A 50 -5.26 4.54 -7.31
N PHE A 51 -4.30 5.02 -6.52
CA PHE A 51 -3.83 4.42 -5.28
C PHE A 51 -4.53 5.04 -4.08
N LYS A 52 -5.23 4.21 -3.30
CA LYS A 52 -5.89 4.60 -2.06
C LYS A 52 -5.53 3.61 -0.98
N TYR A 53 -5.38 4.09 0.25
CA TYR A 53 -5.33 3.21 1.40
C TYR A 53 -6.30 3.70 2.47
N LYS A 54 -6.79 2.78 3.30
CA LYS A 54 -7.72 3.05 4.39
C LYS A 54 -7.38 2.20 5.59
N ILE A 55 -7.36 2.81 6.77
CA ILE A 55 -7.31 2.10 8.05
C ILE A 55 -8.72 1.63 8.40
N ILE A 56 -8.85 0.36 8.80
CA ILE A 56 -10.10 -0.30 9.17
C ILE A 56 -9.98 -0.74 10.63
N ASP A 57 -10.91 -0.28 11.46
CA ASP A 57 -11.04 -0.64 12.88
C ASP A 57 -9.74 -0.52 13.69
N ASN A 58 -8.85 0.41 13.31
CA ASN A 58 -7.50 0.60 13.88
C ASN A 58 -6.64 -0.68 13.94
N THR A 59 -7.04 -1.71 13.21
CA THR A 59 -6.43 -3.05 13.26
C THR A 59 -5.84 -3.41 11.92
N TYR A 60 -6.49 -3.02 10.83
CA TYR A 60 -6.08 -3.37 9.47
C TYR A 60 -5.82 -2.13 8.64
N ILE A 61 -4.98 -2.31 7.62
CA ILE A 61 -4.89 -1.42 6.48
C ILE A 61 -5.39 -2.14 5.23
N LYS A 62 -6.18 -1.44 4.43
CA LYS A 62 -6.56 -1.86 3.08
C LYS A 62 -5.91 -0.91 2.09
N ILE A 63 -5.21 -1.45 1.11
CA ILE A 63 -4.56 -0.74 0.01
C ILE A 63 -5.22 -1.17 -1.29
N HIS A 64 -5.56 -0.21 -2.13
CA HIS A 64 -6.26 -0.41 -3.39
C HIS A 64 -5.58 0.40 -4.49
N TYR A 65 -5.41 -0.21 -5.66
CA TYR A 65 -4.97 0.45 -6.88
C TYR A 65 -5.91 0.08 -8.04
N SER A 66 -6.47 1.05 -8.74
CA SER A 66 -7.32 0.85 -9.93
C SER A 66 -7.05 1.87 -11.04
N PHE A 67 -7.43 1.56 -12.28
CA PHE A 67 -7.22 2.42 -13.45
C PHE A 67 -8.13 3.65 -13.52
#